data_AF-A0A916HLT4-F1
#
_entry.id   AF-A0A916HLT4-F1
#
_cell.length_a   1.000
_cell.length_b   1.000
_cell.length_c   1.000
_cell.angle_alpha   90.00
_cell.angle_beta   90.00
_cell.angle_gamma   90.00
#
_symmetry.space_group_name_H-M   'P 1'
#
loop_
_entity.id
_entity.type
_entity.pdbx_description
1 polymer ?
#
loop_
_entity_poly.entity_id
_entity_poly.type
_entity_poly.pdbx_seq_one_letter_code
_entity_poly.pdbx_strand_id
1 'polypeptide(L)'
;MREDGRESDNVEDRRGSGGGLGGLPIGKGGLGLGAIAIAFIASWLLGVNPMTVLSLLSGGEGLSPQVQAPAQAPPAGDKQARFVSVVLADTEDVWRDIFKQAGSQYREPKLVLFTGQTPTACGTGQTASGPF
;
A
#
# COMPACT_ATOMS: atom_id res chain seq x y z
N MET A 1 15.33 -18.95 13.62
CA MET A 1 14.78 -17.60 13.91
C MET A 1 13.55 -17.80 14.78
N ARG A 2 13.37 -16.97 15.80
CA ARG A 2 12.27 -17.10 16.76
C ARG A 2 11.04 -16.39 16.19
N GLU A 3 9.92 -17.09 16.09
CA GLU A 3 8.62 -16.52 15.66
C GLU A 3 7.77 -16.05 16.86
N ASP A 4 8.30 -16.23 18.07
CA ASP A 4 7.71 -15.94 19.38
C ASP A 4 8.25 -14.66 20.02
N GLY A 5 8.96 -13.82 19.26
CA GLY A 5 9.52 -12.55 19.71
C GLY A 5 8.50 -11.41 19.81
N ARG A 6 8.95 -10.26 20.36
CA ARG A 6 8.21 -8.99 20.33
C ARG A 6 7.95 -8.61 18.87
N GLU A 7 6.74 -8.18 18.55
CA GLU A 7 6.40 -7.62 17.24
C GLU A 7 6.59 -6.10 17.25
N SER A 8 7.06 -5.52 16.14
CA SER A 8 7.20 -4.07 16.00
C SER A 8 5.86 -3.43 15.62
N ASP A 9 5.54 -2.30 16.26
CA ASP A 9 4.37 -1.48 15.94
C ASP A 9 4.60 -0.58 14.71
N ASN A 10 5.81 -0.60 14.12
CA ASN A 10 6.19 0.23 12.97
C ASN A 10 5.90 -0.45 11.61
N VAL A 11 5.04 -1.47 11.58
CA VAL A 11 4.63 -2.16 10.35
C VAL A 11 3.28 -1.63 9.87
N GLU A 12 3.28 -1.05 8.67
CA GLU A 12 2.08 -0.58 7.98
C GLU A 12 1.71 -1.53 6.84
N ASP A 13 0.50 -2.05 6.84
CA ASP A 13 -0.05 -2.85 5.75
C ASP A 13 -0.85 -1.97 4.78
N ARG A 14 -0.34 -1.86 3.55
CA ARG A 14 -0.96 -1.20 2.40
C ARG A 14 -1.26 -2.20 1.29
N ARG A 15 -1.15 -3.51 1.56
CA ARG A 15 -1.56 -4.54 0.60
C ARG A 15 -3.07 -4.44 0.41
N GLY A 16 -3.50 -4.40 -0.84
CA GLY A 16 -4.92 -4.23 -1.17
C GLY A 16 -5.50 -2.81 -1.00
N SER A 17 -4.69 -1.81 -0.61
CA SER A 17 -5.15 -0.40 -0.56
C SER A 17 -5.17 0.28 -1.93
N GLY A 18 -4.76 -0.42 -2.99
CA GLY A 18 -4.79 0.07 -4.37
C GLY A 18 -6.04 -0.44 -5.10
N GLY A 19 -7.08 0.39 -5.19
CA GLY A 19 -8.22 0.14 -6.06
C GLY A 19 -9.56 0.29 -5.38
N GLY A 20 -9.93 1.52 -5.02
CA GLY A 20 -11.26 1.80 -4.50
C GLY A 20 -11.51 3.30 -4.46
N LEU A 21 -11.93 3.86 -5.59
CA LEU A 21 -12.63 5.14 -5.58
C LEU A 21 -13.84 4.97 -4.64
N GLY A 22 -13.97 5.86 -3.66
CA GLY A 22 -14.90 5.75 -2.54
C GLY A 22 -16.24 5.05 -2.85
N GLY A 23 -16.55 4.03 -2.05
CA GLY A 23 -17.90 3.45 -1.98
C GLY A 23 -18.36 2.60 -3.17
N LEU A 24 -17.56 2.43 -4.22
CA LEU A 24 -17.94 1.57 -5.36
C LEU A 24 -17.22 0.22 -5.27
N PRO A 25 -17.94 -0.92 -5.29
CA PRO A 25 -17.34 -2.25 -5.23
C PRO A 25 -16.65 -2.57 -6.56
N ILE A 26 -15.45 -2.04 -6.75
CA ILE A 26 -14.53 -2.47 -7.81
C ILE A 26 -13.80 -3.69 -7.25
N GLY A 27 -14.38 -4.87 -7.48
CA GLY A 27 -13.79 -6.14 -7.08
C GLY A 27 -12.42 -6.36 -7.72
N LYS A 28 -11.62 -7.25 -7.13
CA LYS A 28 -10.34 -7.75 -7.66
C LYS A 28 -10.54 -8.37 -9.05
N GLY A 29 -10.51 -7.56 -10.10
CA GLY A 29 -10.72 -8.02 -11.47
C GLY A 29 -11.42 -6.98 -12.35
N GLY A 30 -10.75 -5.85 -12.61
CA GLY A 30 -11.15 -4.91 -13.66
C GLY A 30 -12.37 -4.04 -13.37
N LEU A 31 -12.65 -3.15 -14.32
CA LEU A 31 -13.83 -2.27 -14.31
C LEU A 31 -15.09 -3.14 -14.33
N GLY A 32 -15.80 -3.22 -13.20
CA GLY A 32 -17.07 -3.94 -13.14
C GLY A 32 -18.06 -3.38 -14.17
N LEU A 33 -18.91 -4.24 -14.73
CA LEU A 33 -19.91 -3.86 -15.75
C LEU A 33 -20.77 -2.66 -15.33
N GLY A 34 -21.00 -2.46 -14.03
CA GLY A 34 -21.69 -1.29 -13.50
C GLY A 34 -20.93 0.03 -13.69
N ALA A 35 -19.62 0.04 -13.50
CA ALA A 35 -18.79 1.22 -13.74
C ALA A 35 -18.73 1.58 -15.23
N ILE A 36 -18.71 0.57 -16.10
CA ILE A 36 -18.81 0.74 -17.56
C ILE A 36 -20.16 1.38 -17.92
N ALA A 37 -21.26 0.87 -17.38
CA ALA A 37 -22.59 1.42 -17.64
C ALA A 37 -22.74 2.87 -17.19
N ILE A 38 -22.23 3.22 -16.00
CA ILE A 38 -22.23 4.61 -15.49
C ILE A 38 -21.38 5.52 -16.38
N ALA A 39 -20.20 5.06 -16.82
CA ALA A 39 -19.36 5.82 -17.73
C ALA A 39 -20.07 6.08 -19.05
N PHE A 40 -20.81 5.11 -19.61
CA PHE A 40 -21.62 5.32 -20.81
C PHE A 40 -22.75 6.33 -20.60
N ILE A 41 -23.49 6.24 -19.48
CA ILE A 41 -24.58 7.19 -19.18
C ILE A 41 -24.02 8.61 -19.00
N ALA A 42 -22.92 8.77 -18.27
CA ALA A 42 -22.25 10.07 -18.09
C ALA A 42 -21.71 10.61 -19.43
N SER A 43 -21.11 9.76 -20.26
CA SER A 43 -20.61 10.11 -21.59
C SER A 43 -21.73 10.63 -22.50
N TRP A 44 -22.91 10.01 -22.44
CA TRP A 44 -24.08 10.39 -23.21
C TRP A 44 -24.69 11.72 -22.74
N LEU A 45 -24.72 11.96 -21.42
CA LEU A 45 -25.27 13.19 -20.85
C LEU A 45 -24.33 14.40 -20.99
N LEU A 46 -23.01 14.19 -20.85
CA LEU A 46 -22.00 15.27 -20.94
C LEU A 46 -21.38 15.43 -22.33
N GLY A 47 -21.70 14.55 -23.29
CA GLY A 47 -21.14 14.58 -24.65
C GLY A 47 -19.64 14.26 -24.73
N VAL A 48 -19.07 13.66 -23.68
CA VAL A 48 -17.65 13.29 -23.60
C VAL A 48 -17.47 11.89 -24.18
N ASN A 49 -16.39 11.63 -24.92
CA ASN A 49 -16.16 10.31 -25.51
C ASN A 49 -15.96 9.24 -24.40
N PRO A 50 -16.73 8.13 -24.40
CA PRO A 50 -16.63 7.09 -23.37
C PRO A 50 -15.25 6.44 -23.33
N MET A 51 -14.51 6.37 -24.45
CA MET A 51 -13.12 5.87 -24.46
C MET A 51 -12.19 6.78 -23.66
N THR A 52 -12.42 8.09 -23.67
CA THR A 52 -11.64 9.06 -22.88
C THR A 52 -11.94 8.91 -21.39
N VAL A 53 -13.22 8.70 -21.03
CA VAL A 53 -13.62 8.42 -19.64
C VAL A 53 -13.05 7.09 -19.18
N LEU A 54 -13.10 6.06 -20.01
CA LEU A 54 -12.57 4.74 -19.71
C LEU A 54 -11.05 4.77 -19.54
N SER A 55 -10.34 5.50 -20.41
CA SER A 55 -8.89 5.72 -20.30
C SER A 55 -8.54 6.44 -19.01
N LEU A 56 -9.31 7.45 -18.61
CA LEU A 56 -9.11 8.16 -17.35
C LEU A 56 -9.39 7.25 -16.13
N LEU A 57 -10.42 6.40 -16.21
CA LEU A 57 -10.79 5.46 -15.15
C LEU A 57 -9.86 4.24 -15.06
N SER A 58 -9.26 3.82 -16.18
CA SER A 58 -8.33 2.70 -16.26
C SER A 58 -6.88 3.09 -15.94
N GLY A 59 -6.63 4.34 -15.54
CA GLY A 59 -5.30 4.80 -15.17
C GLY A 59 -4.44 5.25 -16.34
N GLY A 60 -5.03 5.94 -17.33
CA GLY A 60 -4.26 6.81 -18.23
C GLY A 60 -3.36 7.73 -17.41
N GLU A 61 -2.18 8.07 -17.93
CA GLU A 61 -0.99 8.71 -17.33
C GLU A 61 -1.23 10.09 -16.64
N GLY A 62 -2.30 10.21 -15.87
CA GLY A 62 -2.64 11.34 -15.03
C GLY A 62 -2.21 11.03 -13.60
N LEU A 63 -1.34 11.89 -13.10
CA LEU A 63 -0.92 12.07 -11.72
C LEU A 63 -2.13 12.13 -10.77
N SER A 64 -2.73 10.98 -10.49
CA SER A 64 -3.71 10.86 -9.42
C SER A 64 -2.92 10.85 -8.13
N PRO A 65 -3.08 11.85 -7.23
CA PRO A 65 -2.49 11.75 -5.91
C PRO A 65 -3.08 10.49 -5.27
N GLN A 66 -2.26 9.46 -5.12
CA GLN A 66 -2.65 8.29 -4.35
C GLN A 66 -2.87 8.79 -2.93
N VAL A 67 -4.14 8.98 -2.58
CA VAL A 67 -4.54 9.27 -1.21
C VAL A 67 -3.99 8.13 -0.38
N GLN A 68 -2.98 8.39 0.45
CA GLN A 68 -2.49 7.42 1.40
C GLN A 68 -3.67 6.97 2.24
N ALA A 69 -4.13 5.74 1.99
CA ALA A 69 -5.09 5.09 2.86
C ALA A 69 -4.51 5.09 4.28
N PRO A 70 -5.35 5.20 5.32
CA PRO A 70 -4.89 5.08 6.70
C PRO A 70 -4.04 3.82 6.84
N ALA A 71 -2.88 3.93 7.48
CA ALA A 71 -2.03 2.78 7.76
C ALA A 71 -2.86 1.74 8.54
N GLN A 72 -2.95 0.52 8.02
CA GLN A 72 -3.62 -0.58 8.69
C GLN A 72 -2.57 -1.49 9.32
N ALA A 73 -2.89 -2.05 10.48
CA ALA A 73 -2.11 -3.16 11.00
C ALA A 73 -2.33 -4.38 10.09
N PRO A 74 -1.32 -5.25 9.91
CA PRO A 74 -1.48 -6.50 9.18
C PRO A 74 -2.62 -7.36 9.76
N PRO A 75 -3.34 -8.14 8.94
CA PRO A 75 -4.41 -9.02 9.42
C PRO A 75 -3.96 -9.99 10.51
N ALA A 76 -4.81 -10.20 11.52
CA ALA A 76 -4.57 -11.20 12.54
C ALA A 76 -4.44 -12.60 11.90
N GLY A 77 -3.30 -13.27 12.11
CA GLY A 77 -3.01 -14.59 11.54
C GLY A 77 -2.10 -14.58 10.31
N ASP A 78 -1.68 -13.42 9.81
CA ASP A 78 -0.64 -13.33 8.77
C ASP A 78 0.73 -13.68 9.35
N LYS A 79 1.15 -14.94 9.16
CA LYS A 79 2.44 -15.45 9.63
C LYS A 79 3.64 -14.71 9.03
N GLN A 80 3.53 -14.27 7.78
CA GLN A 80 4.61 -13.58 7.08
C GLN A 80 4.76 -12.16 7.62
N ALA A 81 3.65 -11.44 7.79
CA ALA A 81 3.67 -10.13 8.43
C ALA A 81 4.20 -10.22 9.87
N ARG A 82 3.79 -11.25 10.62
CA ARG A 82 4.31 -11.51 11.97
C ARG A 82 5.81 -11.74 11.98
N PHE A 83 6.32 -12.63 11.12
CA PHE A 83 7.75 -12.89 11.00
C PHE A 83 8.53 -11.62 10.70
N VAL A 84 8.09 -10.81 9.72
CA VAL A 84 8.73 -9.54 9.37
C VAL A 84 8.65 -8.55 10.53
N SER A 85 7.55 -8.51 11.29
CA SER A 85 7.39 -7.64 12.46
C SER A 85 8.36 -8.00 13.59
N VAL A 86 8.63 -9.29 13.80
CA VAL A 86 9.65 -9.76 14.76
C VAL A 86 11.06 -9.41 14.30
N VAL A 87 11.38 -9.62 13.02
CA VAL A 87 12.69 -9.24 12.46
C VAL A 87 12.92 -7.73 12.58
N LEU A 88 11.89 -6.92 12.34
CA LEU A 88 11.96 -5.47 12.51
C LEU A 88 12.19 -5.09 13.98
N ALA A 89 11.45 -5.71 14.91
CA ALA A 89 11.62 -5.48 16.34
C ALA A 89 13.05 -5.81 16.82
N ASP A 90 13.59 -6.96 16.43
CA ASP A 90 14.97 -7.36 16.75
C ASP A 90 15.98 -6.35 16.18
N THR A 91 15.73 -5.87 14.95
CA THR A 91 16.57 -4.85 14.31
C THR A 91 16.54 -3.53 15.07
N GLU A 92 15.36 -3.05 15.45
CA GLU A 92 15.18 -1.84 16.25
C GLU A 92 15.93 -1.92 17.58
N ASP A 93 15.85 -3.05 18.27
CA ASP A 93 16.48 -3.23 19.57
C ASP A 93 18.01 -3.22 19.47
N VAL A 94 18.57 -3.92 18.47
CA VAL A 94 20.01 -3.90 18.20
C VAL A 94 20.49 -2.47 17.88
N TRP A 95 19.80 -1.75 17.00
CA TRP A 95 20.21 -0.41 16.61
C TRP A 95 20.01 0.62 17.72
N ARG A 96 18.97 0.48 18.53
CA ARG A 96 18.73 1.33 19.70
C ARG A 96 19.89 1.24 20.68
N ASP A 97 20.39 0.03 20.95
CA ASP A 97 21.52 -0.20 21.83
C ASP A 97 22.82 0.39 21.26
N ILE A 98 23.09 0.17 19.97
CA ILE A 98 24.26 0.73 19.28
C ILE A 98 24.25 2.26 19.32
N PHE A 99 23.13 2.89 18.95
CA PHE A 99 23.02 4.36 18.95
C PHE A 99 23.15 4.94 20.35
N LYS A 100 22.53 4.29 21.35
CA LYS A 100 22.63 4.70 22.75
C LYS A 100 24.09 4.67 23.24
N GLN A 101 24.86 3.65 22.86
CA GLN A 101 26.30 3.57 23.17
C GLN A 101 27.10 4.68 22.49
N ALA A 102 26.69 5.10 21.28
CA ALA A 102 27.28 6.22 20.56
C ALA A 102 26.80 7.60 21.03
N GLY A 103 25.97 7.68 22.09
CA GLY A 103 25.41 8.94 22.58
C GLY A 103 24.37 9.58 21.63
N SER A 104 23.81 8.79 20.73
CA SER A 104 22.79 9.22 19.75
C SER A 104 21.46 8.51 19.99
N GLN A 105 20.39 9.02 19.39
CA GLN A 105 19.07 8.39 19.42
C GLN A 105 18.79 7.73 18.08
N TYR A 106 18.48 6.44 18.11
CA TYR A 106 17.98 5.74 16.93
C TYR A 106 16.55 6.17 16.62
N ARG A 107 16.30 6.54 15.36
CA ARG A 107 14.94 6.79 14.86
C ARG A 107 14.45 5.52 14.18
N GLU A 108 13.45 4.89 14.78
CA GLU A 108 12.87 3.67 14.26
C GLU A 108 12.26 3.90 12.86
N PRO A 109 12.58 3.01 11.88
CA PRO A 109 12.04 3.11 10.54
C PRO A 109 10.62 2.53 10.49
N LYS A 110 9.81 3.04 9.57
CA LYS A 110 8.52 2.44 9.23
C LYS A 110 8.70 1.42 8.12
N LEU A 111 8.20 0.21 8.33
CA LEU A 111 8.17 -0.84 7.33
C LEU A 111 6.77 -0.88 6.69
N VAL A 112 6.72 -0.82 5.36
CA VAL A 112 5.46 -0.81 4.63
C VAL A 112 5.34 -2.10 3.83
N LEU A 113 4.31 -2.89 4.10
CA LEU A 113 3.89 -4.02 3.27
C LEU A 113 2.96 -3.48 2.17
N PHE A 114 3.19 -3.81 0.90
CA PHE A 114 2.40 -3.25 -0.21
C PHE A 114 2.24 -4.25 -1.36
N THR A 115 1.26 -3.99 -2.22
CA THR A 115 1.03 -4.79 -3.45
C THR A 115 1.09 -3.88 -4.68
N GLY A 116 1.80 -4.30 -5.72
CA GLY A 116 1.98 -3.53 -6.94
C GLY A 116 3.01 -2.41 -6.78
N GLN A 117 2.57 -1.25 -6.28
CA GLN A 117 3.41 -0.06 -6.16
C GLN A 117 3.12 0.71 -4.87
N THR A 118 4.15 1.33 -4.28
CA THR A 118 4.00 2.29 -3.18
C THR A 118 4.84 3.55 -3.46
N PRO A 119 4.31 4.76 -3.22
CA PRO A 119 5.12 5.98 -3.22
C PRO A 119 6.20 5.91 -2.15
N THR A 120 7.42 6.33 -2.49
CA THR A 120 8.57 6.47 -1.57
C THR A 120 9.16 7.87 -1.68
N ALA A 121 10.07 8.23 -0.76
CA ALA A 121 10.74 9.53 -0.78
C ALA A 121 11.66 9.73 -2.00
N CYS A 122 12.10 8.65 -2.65
CA CYS A 122 13.03 8.68 -3.79
C CYS A 122 12.40 8.24 -5.12
N GLY A 123 11.08 7.97 -5.16
CA GLY A 123 10.37 7.52 -6.36
C GLY A 123 9.21 6.59 -6.03
N THR A 124 9.02 5.57 -6.85
CA THR A 124 7.96 4.56 -6.66
C THR A 124 8.61 3.21 -6.41
N GLY A 125 8.31 2.60 -5.26
CA GLY A 125 8.69 1.22 -4.96
C GLY A 125 7.77 0.26 -5.71
N GLN A 126 8.34 -0.78 -6.31
CA GLN A 126 7.60 -1.80 -7.08
C GLN A 126 7.78 -3.19 -6.47
N THR A 127 6.74 -4.01 -6.47
CA THR A 127 6.81 -5.41 -5.97
C THR A 127 7.69 -6.32 -6.83
N ALA A 128 8.18 -5.85 -7.99
CA ALA A 128 9.18 -6.56 -8.79
C ALA A 128 10.53 -6.73 -8.08
N SER A 129 10.77 -5.98 -6.99
CA SER A 129 12.01 -6.03 -6.21
C SER A 129 12.12 -7.22 -5.24
N GLY A 130 11.08 -8.05 -5.09
CA GLY A 130 11.10 -9.27 -4.29
C GLY A 130 9.73 -9.62 -3.70
N PRO A 131 9.49 -10.89 -3.29
CA PRO A 131 8.25 -11.29 -2.64
C PRO A 131 8.21 -10.77 -1.20
N PHE A 132 7.27 -9.87 -0.92
CA PHE A 132 6.97 -9.35 0.43
C PHE A 132 5.48 -9.46 0.73
#